data_AF-A0A938BUA8-F1
#
_entry.id   AF-A0A938BUA8-F1
#
_cell.length_a   1.000
_cell.length_b   1.000
_cell.length_c   1.000
_cell.angle_alpha   90.00
_cell.angle_beta   90.00
_cell.angle_gamma   90.00
#
_symmetry.space_group_name_H-M   'P 1'
#
loop_
_entity.id
_entity.type
_entity.pdbx_description
1 polymer ?
#
loop_
_entity_poly.entity_id
_entity_poly.type
_entity_poly.pdbx_seq_one_letter_code
_entity_poly.pdbx_strand_id
1 'polypeptide(L)'
;MSAMPRREPSRPARDGFRFPDARTEERNLTAQLAIISAYLLVLLVLGLLARRGMPRTLEGFFLAGRAVGPVLLFLTMAATNFSAFTVFGFSGAGYRIGYAYYPVMAFGTGFMALTFILIGIPLWRAAKELGAVTPPELIRLRFRNAPLHAAYLCVMVVFTLPYLALQPMGAGYALKGLLGIPYTWGAVLVTMVG
;
A
#
# COMPACT_ATOMS: atom_id res chain seq x y z
N MET A 1 -44.22 -64.60 -22.41
CA MET A 1 -44.11 -63.77 -21.18
C MET A 1 -42.72 -63.17 -21.17
N SER A 2 -42.60 -61.92 -21.62
CA SER A 2 -41.33 -61.23 -21.94
C SER A 2 -40.77 -60.57 -20.68
N ALA A 3 -39.56 -60.96 -20.25
CA ALA A 3 -38.88 -60.34 -19.11
C ALA A 3 -38.21 -59.03 -19.55
N MET A 4 -38.61 -57.92 -18.91
CA MET A 4 -38.07 -56.57 -19.14
C MET A 4 -36.62 -56.48 -18.61
N PRO A 5 -35.65 -55.91 -19.35
CA PRO A 5 -34.30 -55.69 -18.85
C PRO A 5 -34.30 -54.51 -17.86
N ARG A 6 -33.72 -54.72 -16.67
CA ARG A 6 -33.52 -53.67 -15.66
C ARG A 6 -32.65 -52.55 -16.26
N ARG A 7 -33.19 -51.32 -16.29
CA ARG A 7 -32.40 -50.11 -16.58
C ARG A 7 -31.43 -49.87 -15.42
N GLU A 8 -30.14 -49.90 -15.72
CA GLU A 8 -29.12 -49.41 -14.78
C GLU A 8 -29.35 -47.92 -14.49
N PRO A 9 -29.20 -47.45 -13.24
CA PRO A 9 -29.25 -46.04 -12.93
C PRO A 9 -28.05 -45.34 -13.55
N SER A 10 -28.32 -44.41 -14.46
CA SER A 10 -27.33 -43.53 -15.08
C SER A 10 -26.51 -42.82 -14.00
N ARG A 11 -25.23 -43.18 -13.89
CA ARG A 11 -24.27 -42.49 -13.03
C ARG A 11 -24.25 -41.00 -13.42
N PRO A 12 -24.40 -40.04 -12.48
CA PRO A 12 -24.22 -38.65 -12.79
C PRO A 12 -22.79 -38.44 -13.30
N ALA A 13 -22.66 -37.81 -14.47
CA ALA A 13 -21.39 -37.41 -15.02
C ALA A 13 -20.64 -36.64 -13.94
N ARG A 14 -19.47 -37.15 -13.53
CA ARG A 14 -18.53 -36.38 -12.73
C ARG A 14 -18.08 -35.26 -13.63
N ASP A 15 -18.62 -34.06 -13.43
CA ASP A 15 -18.08 -32.84 -14.00
C ASP A 15 -16.65 -32.72 -13.49
N GLY A 16 -15.73 -33.25 -14.29
CA GLY A 16 -14.31 -33.22 -14.03
C GLY A 16 -13.90 -31.76 -13.99
N PHE A 17 -13.18 -31.39 -12.94
CA PHE A 17 -12.42 -30.16 -12.86
C PHE A 17 -11.59 -30.04 -14.15
N ARG A 18 -12.09 -29.21 -15.08
CA ARG A 18 -11.50 -29.04 -16.41
C ARG A 18 -10.25 -28.20 -16.23
N PHE A 19 -9.08 -28.82 -16.33
CA PHE A 19 -7.82 -28.10 -16.29
C PHE A 19 -7.83 -26.99 -17.36
N PRO A 20 -7.45 -25.75 -17.01
CA PRO A 20 -7.38 -24.65 -17.96
C PRO A 20 -6.53 -25.03 -19.18
N ASP A 21 -7.06 -24.79 -20.38
CA ASP A 21 -6.36 -25.04 -21.64
C ASP A 21 -5.20 -24.04 -21.80
N ALA A 22 -4.04 -24.46 -22.30
CA ALA A 22 -2.82 -23.65 -22.34
C ALA A 22 -2.99 -22.31 -23.07
N ARG A 23 -3.85 -22.28 -24.11
CA ARG A 23 -4.20 -21.03 -24.82
C ARG A 23 -4.98 -20.03 -23.96
N THR A 24 -5.75 -20.51 -22.99
CA THR A 24 -6.46 -19.64 -22.04
C THR A 24 -5.48 -19.05 -21.04
N GLU A 25 -4.50 -19.85 -20.61
CA GLU A 25 -3.43 -19.42 -19.71
C GLU A 25 -2.52 -18.36 -20.35
N GLU A 26 -2.08 -18.56 -21.60
CA GLU A 26 -1.29 -17.56 -22.34
C GLU A 26 -2.05 -16.26 -22.61
N ARG A 27 -3.35 -16.35 -22.95
CA ARG A 27 -4.19 -15.15 -23.13
C ARG A 27 -4.33 -14.36 -21.83
N ASN A 28 -4.43 -15.04 -20.69
CA ASN A 28 -4.52 -14.39 -19.38
C ASN A 28 -3.21 -13.68 -19.01
N LEU A 29 -2.07 -14.32 -19.25
CA LEU A 29 -0.74 -13.73 -19.01
C LEU A 29 -0.51 -12.48 -19.87
N THR A 30 -0.88 -12.54 -21.15
CA THR A 30 -0.75 -11.39 -22.07
C THR A 30 -1.61 -10.21 -21.60
N ALA A 31 -2.85 -10.48 -21.18
CA ALA A 31 -3.75 -9.45 -20.65
C ALA A 31 -3.23 -8.85 -19.32
N GLN A 32 -2.73 -9.69 -18.41
CA GLN A 32 -2.14 -9.25 -17.14
C GLN A 32 -0.93 -8.34 -17.36
N LEU A 33 -0.01 -8.73 -18.26
CA LEU A 33 1.14 -7.92 -18.62
C LEU A 33 0.71 -6.59 -19.23
N ALA A 34 -0.23 -6.60 -20.17
CA ALA A 34 -0.74 -5.37 -20.80
C ALA A 34 -1.32 -4.40 -19.77
N ILE A 35 -2.12 -4.90 -18.82
CA ILE A 35 -2.73 -4.07 -17.76
C ILE A 35 -1.67 -3.48 -16.84
N ILE A 36 -0.71 -4.31 -16.37
CA ILE A 36 0.35 -3.86 -15.44
C ILE A 36 1.26 -2.85 -16.14
N SER A 37 1.68 -3.11 -17.37
CA SER A 37 2.51 -2.19 -18.15
C SER A 37 1.80 -0.86 -18.41
N ALA A 38 0.51 -0.89 -18.78
CA ALA A 38 -0.28 0.32 -18.96
C ALA A 38 -0.39 1.12 -17.64
N TYR A 39 -0.66 0.45 -16.52
CA TYR A 39 -0.72 1.08 -15.21
C TYR A 39 0.61 1.75 -14.81
N LEU A 40 1.74 1.04 -14.94
CA LEU A 40 3.06 1.58 -14.64
C LEU A 40 3.41 2.76 -15.55
N LEU A 41 3.04 2.70 -16.83
CA LEU A 41 3.29 3.79 -17.77
C LEU A 41 2.46 5.03 -17.43
N VAL A 42 1.19 4.86 -17.04
CA VAL A 42 0.36 5.96 -16.54
C VAL A 42 0.98 6.59 -15.28
N LEU A 43 1.39 5.77 -14.30
CA LEU A 43 2.06 6.27 -13.10
C LEU A 43 3.34 7.05 -13.43
N LEU A 44 4.16 6.53 -14.34
CA LEU A 44 5.38 7.18 -14.78
C LEU A 44 5.09 8.53 -15.45
N VAL A 45 4.11 8.59 -16.35
CA VAL A 45 3.69 9.84 -17.01
C VAL A 45 3.18 10.84 -15.98
N LEU A 46 2.31 10.43 -15.06
CA LEU A 46 1.80 11.30 -13.99
C LEU A 46 2.94 11.81 -13.10
N GLY A 47 3.90 10.95 -12.75
CA GLY A 47 5.10 11.34 -11.99
C GLY A 47 5.95 12.37 -12.73
N LEU A 48 6.18 12.18 -14.02
CA LEU A 48 6.93 13.13 -14.86
C LEU A 48 6.20 14.47 -15.04
N LEU A 49 4.87 14.44 -15.19
CA LEU A 49 4.04 15.65 -15.26
C LEU A 49 4.04 16.41 -13.94
N ALA A 50 3.91 15.70 -12.81
CA ALA A 50 3.94 16.30 -11.47
C ALA A 50 5.28 17.01 -11.21
N ARG A 51 6.40 16.44 -11.69
CA ARG A 51 7.74 17.07 -11.57
C ARG A 51 7.87 18.39 -12.32
N ARG A 52 7.11 18.62 -13.39
CA ARG A 52 7.21 19.85 -14.21
C ARG A 52 6.56 21.07 -13.54
N GLY A 53 5.71 20.88 -12.54
CA GLY A 53 4.97 21.97 -11.87
C GLY A 53 5.49 22.40 -10.49
N MET A 54 6.53 21.75 -9.95
CA MET A 54 6.99 22.03 -8.58
C MET A 54 8.05 23.14 -8.51
N PRO A 55 7.87 24.17 -7.66
CA PRO A 55 8.94 25.13 -7.34
C PRO A 55 10.13 24.42 -6.69
N ARG A 56 11.37 24.83 -7.03
CA ARG A 56 12.62 24.25 -6.49
C ARG A 56 12.92 24.59 -5.02
N THR A 57 11.99 25.21 -4.29
CA THR A 57 12.17 25.58 -2.88
C THR A 57 11.71 24.44 -1.97
N LEU A 58 12.38 24.23 -0.81
CA LEU A 58 12.01 23.18 0.15
C LEU A 58 10.54 23.30 0.57
N GLU A 59 10.04 24.52 0.83
CA GLU A 59 8.62 24.74 1.13
C GLU A 59 7.71 24.45 -0.07
N GLY A 60 8.13 24.75 -1.30
CA GLY A 60 7.37 24.42 -2.51
C GLY A 60 7.25 22.90 -2.72
N PHE A 61 8.30 22.15 -2.37
CA PHE A 61 8.34 20.69 -2.48
C PHE A 61 7.61 19.99 -1.32
N PHE A 62 7.82 20.41 -0.08
CA PHE A 62 7.23 19.77 1.11
C PHE A 62 5.82 20.26 1.44
N LEU A 63 5.49 21.53 1.15
CA LEU A 63 4.17 22.10 1.48
C LEU A 63 3.27 22.30 0.24
N ALA A 64 3.76 22.09 -0.99
CA ALA A 64 3.01 22.38 -2.23
C ALA A 64 2.30 23.76 -2.17
N GLY A 65 2.99 24.76 -1.59
CA GLY A 65 2.46 26.11 -1.40
C GLY A 65 1.20 26.22 -0.52
N ARG A 66 0.85 25.19 0.26
CA ARG A 66 -0.41 25.07 1.02
C ARG A 66 -1.68 25.18 0.14
N ALA A 67 -1.54 25.00 -1.16
CA ALA A 67 -2.64 25.11 -2.13
C ALA A 67 -3.44 23.80 -2.29
N VAL A 68 -3.02 22.72 -1.62
CA VAL A 68 -3.71 21.43 -1.65
C VAL A 68 -4.98 21.55 -0.82
N GLY A 69 -6.14 21.55 -1.48
CA GLY A 69 -7.44 21.65 -0.82
C GLY A 69 -7.68 20.51 0.19
N PRO A 70 -8.57 20.70 1.18
CA PRO A 70 -8.83 19.73 2.25
C PRO A 70 -9.20 18.33 1.74
N VAL A 71 -9.95 18.26 0.63
CA VAL A 71 -10.36 17.00 0.00
C VAL A 71 -9.16 16.25 -0.56
N LEU A 72 -8.25 16.94 -1.26
CA LEU A 72 -7.06 16.31 -1.84
C LEU A 72 -6.07 15.87 -0.74
N LEU A 73 -5.95 16.66 0.33
CA LEU A 73 -5.19 16.27 1.53
C LEU A 73 -5.77 15.01 2.18
N PHE A 74 -7.09 14.95 2.34
CA PHE A 74 -7.77 13.77 2.87
C PHE A 74 -7.54 12.53 1.98
N LEU A 75 -7.69 12.67 0.66
CA LEU A 75 -7.44 11.58 -0.28
C LEU A 75 -5.98 11.11 -0.24
N THR A 76 -5.03 12.03 -0.10
CA THR A 76 -3.60 11.71 0.04
C THR A 76 -3.32 10.95 1.33
N MET A 77 -3.91 11.38 2.44
CA MET A 77 -3.80 10.68 3.72
C MET A 77 -4.45 9.29 3.66
N ALA A 78 -5.62 9.18 3.05
CA ALA A 78 -6.30 7.91 2.84
C ALA A 78 -5.46 6.96 1.97
N ALA A 79 -4.92 7.45 0.85
CA ALA A 79 -4.03 6.69 -0.03
C ALA A 79 -2.77 6.22 0.69
N THR A 80 -2.20 7.05 1.58
CA THR A 80 -1.04 6.71 2.39
C THR A 80 -1.36 5.60 3.40
N ASN A 81 -2.57 5.58 3.95
CA ASN A 81 -3.01 4.57 4.90
C ASN A 81 -3.24 3.19 4.24
N PHE A 82 -3.61 3.16 2.96
CA PHE A 82 -3.74 1.93 2.19
C PHE A 82 -2.39 1.55 1.57
N SER A 83 -1.64 0.66 2.24
CA SER A 83 -0.33 0.22 1.76
C SER A 83 -0.21 -1.31 1.65
N ALA A 84 0.96 -1.79 1.23
CA ALA A 84 1.31 -3.20 1.23
C ALA A 84 1.07 -3.88 2.60
N PHE A 85 1.23 -3.13 3.70
CA PHE A 85 0.90 -3.64 5.04
C PHE A 85 -0.59 -3.98 5.16
N THR A 86 -1.47 -3.13 4.66
CA THR A 86 -2.93 -3.34 4.71
C THR A 86 -3.36 -4.46 3.77
N VAL A 87 -2.67 -4.67 2.66
CA VAL A 87 -3.03 -5.75 1.71
C VAL A 87 -2.47 -7.10 2.16
N PHE A 88 -1.20 -7.18 2.54
CA PHE A 88 -0.52 -8.44 2.85
C PHE A 88 -0.40 -8.72 4.35
N GLY A 89 -0.15 -7.69 5.16
CA GLY A 89 -0.03 -7.81 6.61
C GLY A 89 -1.38 -8.13 7.27
N PHE A 90 -2.41 -7.36 6.94
CA PHE A 90 -3.76 -7.58 7.46
C PHE A 90 -4.35 -8.91 7.04
N SER A 91 -4.32 -9.24 5.74
CA SER A 91 -4.84 -10.51 5.23
C SER A 91 -4.06 -11.71 5.75
N GLY A 92 -2.73 -11.62 5.83
CA GLY A 92 -1.87 -12.67 6.36
C GLY A 92 -2.06 -12.89 7.85
N ALA A 93 -2.25 -11.83 8.63
CA ALA A 93 -2.59 -11.93 10.04
C ALA A 93 -4.01 -12.50 10.24
N GLY A 94 -4.99 -12.08 9.43
CA GLY A 94 -6.34 -12.65 9.42
C GLY A 94 -6.34 -14.14 9.08
N TYR A 95 -5.48 -14.59 8.17
CA TYR A 95 -5.33 -16.02 7.84
C TYR A 95 -4.76 -16.84 9.01
N ARG A 96 -3.80 -16.30 9.77
CA ARG A 96 -3.17 -17.01 10.89
C ARG A 96 -3.95 -16.93 12.21
N ILE A 97 -4.54 -15.77 12.50
CA ILE A 97 -5.17 -15.44 13.79
C ILE A 97 -6.70 -15.60 13.71
N GLY A 98 -7.27 -15.59 12.51
CA GLY A 98 -8.71 -15.68 12.28
C GLY A 98 -9.44 -14.35 12.48
N TYR A 99 -10.77 -14.43 12.61
CA TYR A 99 -11.66 -13.26 12.69
C TYR A 99 -11.37 -12.30 13.85
N ALA A 100 -10.69 -12.77 14.91
CA ALA A 100 -10.32 -11.95 16.06
C ALA A 100 -9.34 -10.80 15.71
N TYR A 101 -8.65 -10.86 14.57
CA TYR A 101 -7.75 -9.79 14.14
C TYR A 101 -8.49 -8.57 13.55
N TYR A 102 -9.72 -8.74 13.05
CA TYR A 102 -10.48 -7.66 12.40
C TYR A 102 -10.87 -6.54 13.39
N PRO A 103 -11.40 -6.84 14.59
CA PRO A 103 -11.66 -5.81 15.60
C PRO A 103 -10.39 -5.06 16.02
N VAL A 104 -9.26 -5.76 16.20
CA VAL A 104 -7.99 -5.14 16.59
C VAL A 104 -7.55 -4.08 15.56
N MET A 105 -7.69 -4.40 14.27
CA MET A 105 -7.37 -3.46 13.20
C MET A 105 -8.37 -2.31 13.08
N ALA A 106 -9.66 -2.59 13.27
CA ALA A 106 -10.71 -1.57 13.26
C ALA A 106 -10.52 -0.56 14.41
N PHE A 107 -10.30 -1.05 15.64
CA PHE A 107 -10.01 -0.21 16.79
C PHE A 107 -8.67 0.52 16.64
N GLY A 108 -7.62 -0.16 16.17
CA GLY A 108 -6.31 0.48 15.94
C GLY A 108 -6.38 1.64 14.95
N THR A 109 -7.10 1.45 13.84
CA THR A 109 -7.32 2.51 12.83
C THR A 109 -8.22 3.62 13.38
N GLY A 110 -9.27 3.27 14.15
CA GLY A 110 -10.14 4.25 14.80
C GLY A 110 -9.41 5.12 15.82
N PHE A 111 -8.56 4.52 16.66
CA PHE A 111 -7.72 5.24 17.61
C PHE A 111 -6.69 6.11 16.90
N MET A 112 -6.11 5.65 15.79
CA MET A 112 -5.20 6.46 14.97
C MET A 112 -5.89 7.74 14.47
N ALA A 113 -7.13 7.63 13.98
CA ALA A 113 -7.92 8.79 13.56
C ALA A 113 -8.18 9.76 14.72
N LEU A 114 -8.48 9.23 15.92
CA LEU A 114 -8.65 10.06 17.11
C LEU A 114 -7.34 10.76 17.52
N THR A 115 -6.22 10.04 17.52
CA THR A 115 -4.89 10.59 17.80
C THR A 115 -4.52 11.68 16.79
N PHE A 116 -4.90 11.54 15.53
CA PHE A 116 -4.68 12.58 14.52
C PHE A 116 -5.42 13.88 14.86
N ILE A 117 -6.66 13.79 15.33
CA ILE A 117 -7.44 14.96 15.74
C ILE A 117 -6.87 15.58 17.02
N LEU A 118 -6.59 14.75 18.03
CA LEU A 118 -6.19 15.21 19.36
C LEU A 118 -4.74 15.70 19.41
N ILE A 119 -3.82 15.04 18.71
CA ILE A 119 -2.37 15.33 18.76
C ILE A 119 -1.89 15.91 17.44
N GLY A 120 -2.32 15.35 16.31
CA GLY A 120 -1.87 15.79 14.98
C GLY A 120 -2.24 17.23 14.65
N ILE A 121 -3.48 17.67 14.93
CA ILE A 121 -3.91 19.05 14.65
C ILE A 121 -3.14 20.09 15.49
N PRO A 122 -2.99 19.94 16.82
CA PRO A 122 -2.14 20.84 17.60
C PRO A 122 -0.67 20.84 17.14
N LEU A 123 -0.14 19.67 16.80
CA LEU A 123 1.24 19.54 16.33
C LEU A 123 1.45 20.27 14.99
N TRP A 124 0.48 20.17 14.07
CA TRP A 124 0.49 20.91 12.80
C TRP A 124 0.43 22.43 13.00
N ARG A 125 -0.40 22.90 13.94
CA ARG A 125 -0.46 24.33 14.30
C ARG A 125 0.89 24.81 14.86
N ALA A 126 1.47 24.07 15.79
CA ALA A 126 2.78 24.37 16.36
C ALA A 126 3.91 24.36 15.31
N ALA A 127 3.89 23.40 14.38
CA ALA A 127 4.81 23.36 13.25
C ALA A 127 4.71 24.61 12.37
N LYS A 128 3.48 25.06 12.10
CA LYS A 128 3.21 26.27 11.31
C LYS A 128 3.68 27.55 12.00
N GLU A 129 3.53 27.65 13.32
CA GLU A 129 3.99 28.81 14.11
C GLU A 129 5.52 28.87 14.20
N LEU A 130 6.18 27.72 14.37
CA LEU A 130 7.63 27.63 14.54
C LEU A 130 8.40 27.54 13.20
N GLY A 131 7.70 27.43 12.07
CA GLY A 131 8.33 27.22 10.76
C GLY A 131 9.00 25.85 10.61
N ALA A 132 8.59 24.85 11.40
CA ALA A 132 9.13 23.51 11.33
C ALA A 132 8.56 22.76 10.12
N VAL A 133 9.43 22.12 9.32
CA VAL A 133 9.01 21.33 8.16
C VAL A 133 8.95 19.85 8.49
N THR A 134 9.77 19.38 9.44
CA THR A 134 9.81 17.96 9.85
C THR A 134 9.40 17.77 11.33
N PRO A 135 8.81 16.61 11.70
CA PRO A 135 8.46 16.35 13.09
C PRO A 135 9.66 16.39 14.07
N PRO A 136 10.86 15.84 13.75
CA PRO A 136 12.02 15.98 14.63
C PRO A 136 12.48 17.43 14.80
N GLU A 137 12.41 18.22 13.73
CA GLU A 137 12.72 19.64 13.77
C GLU A 137 11.75 20.41 14.66
N LEU A 138 10.47 20.06 14.65
CA LEU A 138 9.49 20.64 15.57
C LEU A 138 9.86 20.36 17.03
N ILE A 139 10.27 19.14 17.36
CA ILE A 139 10.74 18.79 18.72
C ILE A 139 11.99 19.60 19.07
N ARG A 140 12.94 19.74 18.13
CA ARG A 140 14.14 20.56 18.32
C ARG A 140 13.79 22.03 18.61
N LEU A 141 12.90 22.63 17.82
CA LEU A 141 12.52 24.05 17.95
C LEU A 141 11.66 24.31 19.19
N ARG A 142 10.78 23.36 19.54
CA ARG A 142 9.86 23.50 20.69
C ARG A 142 10.57 23.34 22.03
N PHE A 143 11.42 22.33 22.16
CA PHE A 143 12.05 21.97 23.44
C PHE A 143 13.50 22.42 23.57
N ARG A 144 14.16 22.80 22.46
CA ARG A 144 15.57 23.24 22.41
C ARG A 144 16.53 22.26 23.10
N ASN A 145 16.17 20.97 23.12
CA ASN A 145 16.90 19.91 23.80
C ASN A 145 17.48 18.93 22.75
N ALA A 146 18.81 18.92 22.63
CA ALA A 146 19.53 18.10 21.66
C ALA A 146 19.37 16.58 21.87
N PRO A 147 19.53 16.02 23.10
CA PRO A 147 19.30 14.59 23.31
C PRO A 147 17.85 14.17 23.04
N LEU A 148 16.85 14.99 23.38
CA LEU A 148 15.45 14.69 23.07
C LEU A 148 15.20 14.65 21.55
N HIS A 149 15.77 15.62 20.82
CA HIS A 149 15.69 15.64 19.36
C HIS A 149 16.35 14.39 18.74
N ALA A 150 17.54 14.02 19.20
CA ALA A 150 18.24 12.84 18.71
C ALA A 150 17.46 11.54 19.00
N ALA A 151 16.92 11.39 20.22
CA ALA A 151 16.10 10.24 20.58
C ALA A 151 14.85 10.12 19.70
N TYR A 152 14.15 11.23 19.49
CA TYR A 152 12.95 11.27 18.64
C TYR A 152 13.27 10.93 17.17
N LEU A 153 14.35 11.50 16.63
CA LEU A 153 14.83 11.18 15.28
C LEU A 153 15.18 9.70 15.14
N CYS A 154 15.91 9.13 16.10
CA CYS A 154 16.28 7.71 16.11
C CYS A 154 15.05 6.81 16.10
N VAL A 155 14.07 7.08 16.97
CA VAL A 155 12.80 6.35 17.00
C VAL A 155 12.11 6.45 15.63
N MET A 156 11.95 7.66 15.09
CA MET A 156 11.33 7.83 13.77
C MET A 156 12.03 7.02 12.69
N VAL A 157 13.36 7.05 12.60
CA VAL A 157 14.12 6.33 11.57
C VAL A 157 13.97 4.81 11.74
N VAL A 158 14.12 4.30 12.97
CA VAL A 158 14.05 2.86 13.27
C VAL A 158 12.69 2.27 12.94
N PHE A 159 11.59 3.01 13.15
CA PHE A 159 10.25 2.52 12.82
C PHE A 159 9.85 2.79 11.37
N THR A 160 10.34 3.87 10.77
CA THR A 160 9.97 4.25 9.39
C THR A 160 10.71 3.41 8.35
N LEU A 161 12.01 3.13 8.53
CA LEU A 161 12.79 2.39 7.53
C LEU A 161 12.23 0.98 7.25
N PRO A 162 11.90 0.15 8.26
CA PRO A 162 11.29 -1.16 8.02
C PRO A 162 9.93 -1.03 7.33
N TYR A 163 9.12 -0.05 7.74
CA TYR A 163 7.82 0.20 7.11
C TYR A 163 7.95 0.58 5.63
N LEU A 164 8.90 1.46 5.31
CA LEU A 164 9.19 1.84 3.92
C LEU A 164 9.70 0.64 3.10
N ALA A 165 10.54 -0.22 3.70
CA ALA A 165 11.02 -1.42 3.04
C ALA A 165 9.89 -2.41 2.73
N LEU A 166 8.85 -2.52 3.57
CA LEU A 166 7.72 -3.42 3.33
C LEU A 166 6.94 -3.09 2.05
N GLN A 167 6.94 -1.83 1.60
CA GLN A 167 6.18 -1.41 0.43
C GLN A 167 6.67 -2.06 -0.89
N PRO A 168 7.95 -1.90 -1.31
CA PRO A 168 8.45 -2.58 -2.50
C PRO A 168 8.48 -4.10 -2.34
N MET A 169 8.64 -4.63 -1.12
CA MET A 169 8.54 -6.07 -0.88
C MET A 169 7.15 -6.59 -1.23
N GLY A 170 6.10 -5.93 -0.74
CA GLY A 170 4.71 -6.31 -1.07
C GLY A 170 4.43 -6.26 -2.56
N ALA A 171 4.92 -5.23 -3.25
CA ALA A 171 4.79 -5.13 -4.70
C ALA A 171 5.56 -6.25 -5.44
N GLY A 172 6.78 -6.59 -4.98
CA GLY A 172 7.55 -7.70 -5.51
C GLY A 172 6.86 -9.06 -5.33
N TYR A 173 6.22 -9.29 -4.19
CA TYR A 173 5.41 -10.50 -3.96
C TYR A 173 4.18 -10.54 -4.85
N ALA A 174 3.50 -9.41 -5.07
CA ALA A 174 2.38 -9.30 -6.00
C ALA A 174 2.81 -9.67 -7.43
N LEU A 175 3.91 -9.09 -7.92
CA LEU A 175 4.42 -9.35 -9.26
C LEU A 175 4.89 -10.80 -9.42
N LYS A 176 5.51 -11.39 -8.39
CA LYS A 176 5.87 -12.81 -8.40
C LYS A 176 4.62 -13.70 -8.52
N GLY A 177 3.57 -13.40 -7.77
CA GLY A 177 2.33 -14.17 -7.80
C GLY A 177 1.53 -14.01 -9.10
N LEU A 178 1.57 -12.84 -9.72
CA LEU A 178 0.81 -12.53 -10.94
C LEU A 178 1.55 -12.92 -12.23
N LEU A 179 2.87 -12.74 -12.29
CA LEU A 179 3.65 -12.85 -13.53
C LEU A 179 4.71 -13.96 -13.49
N GLY A 180 4.92 -14.62 -12.35
CA GLY A 180 5.98 -15.61 -12.17
C GLY A 180 7.40 -15.03 -12.17
N ILE A 181 7.55 -13.70 -12.20
CA ILE A 181 8.86 -13.02 -12.18
C ILE A 181 9.52 -13.22 -10.80
N PRO A 182 10.84 -13.46 -10.72
CA PRO A 182 11.52 -13.54 -9.44
C PRO A 182 11.32 -12.26 -8.62
N TYR A 183 11.05 -12.45 -7.32
CA TYR A 183 10.76 -11.37 -6.37
C TYR A 183 11.79 -10.23 -6.42
N THR A 184 13.08 -10.55 -6.58
CA THR A 184 14.17 -9.57 -6.63
C THR A 184 14.01 -8.61 -7.80
N TRP A 185 13.72 -9.11 -8.99
CA TRP A 185 13.51 -8.29 -10.18
C TRP A 185 12.21 -7.48 -10.09
N GLY A 186 11.14 -8.08 -9.54
CA GLY A 186 9.88 -7.36 -9.30
C GLY A 186 10.04 -6.20 -8.31
N ALA A 187 10.72 -6.42 -7.19
CA ALA A 187 10.96 -5.39 -6.18
C ALA A 187 11.87 -4.27 -6.71
N VAL A 188 12.92 -4.60 -7.47
CA VAL A 188 13.82 -3.62 -8.09
C VAL A 188 13.08 -2.76 -9.10
N LEU A 189 12.27 -3.37 -9.98
CA LEU A 189 11.50 -2.63 -10.98
C LEU A 189 10.57 -1.61 -10.34
N VAL A 190 9.85 -2.00 -9.28
CA VAL A 190 8.94 -1.10 -8.58
C VAL A 190 9.71 0.03 -7.87
N THR A 191 10.83 -0.29 -7.23
CA THR A 191 11.68 0.70 -6.54
C THR A 191 12.34 1.69 -7.51
N MET A 192 12.61 1.29 -8.76
CA MET A 192 13.19 2.16 -9.77
C MET A 192 12.16 3.06 -10.45
N VAL A 193 10.90 2.64 -10.51
CA VAL A 193 9.81 3.40 -11.13
C VAL A 193 9.14 4.37 -10.15
N GLY A 194 9.01 3.96 -8.88
CA GLY A 194 8.43 4.78 -7.80
C GLY A 194 9.42 5.79 -7.22
#